data_AF-A0A2L0EMK6-F1
#
_entry.id   AF-A0A2L0EMK6-F1
#
_cell.length_a   1.000
_cell.length_b   1.000
_cell.length_c   1.000
_cell.angle_alpha   90.00
_cell.angle_beta   90.00
_cell.angle_gamma   90.00
#
_symmetry.space_group_name_H-M   'P 1'
#
loop_
_entity.id
_entity.type
_entity.pdbx_description
1 polymer ?
#
loop_
_entity_poly.entity_id
_entity_poly.type
_entity_poly.pdbx_seq_one_letter_code
_entity_poly.pdbx_strand_id
1 'polypeptide(L)'
;MERRPETEATDTRVMIERYLPTIERARAAGVSVRTRLWHKPGSAVDLLAVEPVEQRRLAAVTLDARALGRTVWEKNVELSEDHFAAFPTGIPPEPARMIAASHHVLVAAHGEGPAACSMCPTRPGREICARCCGGGKIHLDHNYREYEPCPGCGGAGFVRCSVCEGAARTRRARVRFVEDRVDTLRYTYVPSMTVALESALDEALAPGDPGALPDCLRFDPRPRATGGPYRGGPAAEPTFHGHRFGDALRRATSAAAGLGGEGQILRQEIATYARPILWLRYKIRGARREVVLSVRASGEPFVFVAPR
;
A
#
# COMPACT_ATOMS: atom_id res chain seq x y z
N MET A 1 6.74 -39.96 -0.57
CA MET A 1 7.57 -39.09 0.28
C MET A 1 8.82 -38.77 -0.53
N GLU A 2 8.71 -37.83 -1.47
CA GLU A 2 9.80 -37.46 -2.37
C GLU A 2 10.87 -36.71 -1.59
N ARG A 3 12.11 -37.23 -1.58
CA ARG A 3 13.25 -36.53 -1.01
C ARG A 3 13.50 -35.29 -1.85
N ARG A 4 13.22 -34.11 -1.30
CA ARG A 4 13.67 -32.83 -1.87
C ARG A 4 15.20 -32.90 -2.04
N PRO A 5 15.75 -32.53 -3.21
CA PRO A 5 17.17 -32.73 -3.51
C PRO A 5 18.05 -31.84 -2.61
N GLU A 6 19.02 -32.45 -1.93
CA GLU A 6 19.94 -31.79 -0.99
C GLU A 6 20.74 -30.65 -1.64
N THR A 7 20.88 -30.65 -2.97
CA THR A 7 21.51 -29.60 -3.77
C THR A 7 20.77 -28.25 -3.70
N GLU A 8 19.45 -28.22 -3.57
CA GLU A 8 18.65 -26.98 -3.51
C GLU A 8 18.87 -26.21 -2.18
N ALA A 9 19.12 -26.95 -1.10
CA ALA A 9 19.37 -26.38 0.23
C ALA A 9 20.78 -25.74 0.33
N THR A 10 21.78 -26.34 -0.31
CA THR A 10 23.15 -25.79 -0.35
C THR A 10 23.20 -24.48 -1.13
N ASP A 11 22.50 -24.41 -2.26
CA ASP A 11 22.44 -23.20 -3.10
C ASP A 11 21.76 -22.04 -2.36
N THR A 12 20.62 -22.32 -1.70
CA THR A 12 19.90 -21.32 -0.89
C THR A 12 20.77 -20.76 0.24
N ARG A 13 21.57 -21.61 0.91
CA ARG A 13 22.46 -21.16 1.99
C ARG A 13 23.58 -20.24 1.49
N VAL A 14 24.25 -20.62 0.40
CA VAL A 14 25.30 -19.80 -0.23
C VAL A 14 24.73 -18.46 -0.70
N MET A 15 23.51 -18.46 -1.24
CA MET A 15 22.81 -17.25 -1.64
C MET A 15 22.53 -16.32 -0.45
N ILE A 16 22.08 -16.86 0.70
CA ILE A 16 21.79 -16.04 1.89
C ILE A 16 23.05 -15.44 2.49
N GLU A 17 24.17 -16.17 2.53
CA GLU A 17 25.45 -15.67 3.06
C GLU A 17 25.94 -14.41 2.31
N ARG A 18 25.55 -14.24 1.04
CA ARG A 18 25.80 -13.00 0.28
C ARG A 18 25.12 -11.77 0.89
N TYR A 19 24.00 -11.94 1.60
CA TYR A 19 23.19 -10.87 2.15
C TYR A 19 23.32 -10.69 3.66
N LEU A 20 24.19 -11.47 4.32
CA LEU A 20 24.49 -11.30 5.73
C LEU A 20 25.57 -10.22 5.91
N PRO A 21 25.27 -9.09 6.58
CA PRO A 21 26.27 -8.06 6.84
C PRO A 21 27.26 -8.53 7.90
N THR A 22 28.55 -8.42 7.58
CA THR A 22 29.66 -8.63 8.52
C THR A 22 30.67 -7.49 8.42
N ILE A 23 31.44 -7.27 9.48
CA ILE A 23 32.50 -6.26 9.49
C ILE A 23 33.59 -6.64 8.47
N GLU A 24 33.94 -7.92 8.39
CA GLU A 24 34.92 -8.46 7.46
C GLU A 24 34.51 -8.21 6.01
N ARG A 25 33.23 -8.43 5.68
CA ARG A 25 32.69 -8.18 4.34
C ARG A 25 32.72 -6.69 4.00
N ALA A 26 32.36 -5.82 4.93
CA ALA A 26 32.44 -4.38 4.73
C ALA A 26 33.88 -3.91 4.49
N ARG A 27 34.84 -4.42 5.28
CA ARG A 27 36.28 -4.15 5.11
C ARG A 27 36.80 -4.65 3.76
N ALA A 28 36.45 -5.88 3.38
CA ALA A 28 36.86 -6.48 2.11
C ALA A 28 36.31 -5.70 0.89
N ALA A 29 35.12 -5.09 1.04
CA ALA A 29 34.53 -4.21 0.03
C ALA A 29 35.07 -2.77 0.07
N GLY A 30 36.07 -2.46 0.90
CA GLY A 30 36.66 -1.13 1.01
C GLY A 30 35.73 -0.08 1.65
N VAL A 31 34.65 -0.50 2.30
CA VAL A 31 33.76 0.41 3.04
C VAL A 31 34.53 0.98 4.22
N SER A 32 34.51 2.31 4.39
CA SER A 32 35.14 2.99 5.52
C SER A 32 34.19 3.99 6.16
N VAL A 33 34.26 4.11 7.48
CA VAL A 33 33.41 4.99 8.27
C VAL A 33 34.28 5.95 9.08
N ARG A 34 34.58 7.10 8.48
CA ARG A 34 35.52 8.05 9.06
C ARG A 34 34.81 9.01 10.03
N THR A 35 35.18 8.97 11.30
CA THR A 35 34.80 10.00 12.28
C THR A 35 35.99 10.92 12.59
N ARG A 36 35.75 12.24 12.63
CA ARG A 36 36.76 13.21 13.05
C ARG A 36 36.97 13.16 14.56
N LEU A 37 38.22 13.31 14.98
CA LEU A 37 38.59 13.53 16.37
C LEU A 37 38.63 15.04 16.63
N TRP A 38 37.83 15.51 17.59
CA TRP A 38 37.64 16.94 17.86
C TRP A 38 38.93 17.64 18.31
N HIS A 39 39.83 16.93 19.00
CA HIS A 39 41.10 17.47 19.54
C HIS A 39 42.31 17.31 18.62
N LYS A 40 42.16 16.70 17.43
CA LYS A 40 43.22 16.62 16.42
C LYS A 40 42.62 16.88 15.03
N PRO A 41 42.56 18.16 14.61
CA PRO A 41 42.13 18.54 13.26
C PRO A 41 42.90 17.71 12.21
N GLY A 42 42.18 17.13 11.25
CA GLY A 42 42.78 16.29 10.20
C GLY A 42 42.93 14.80 10.54
N SER A 43 42.82 14.39 11.81
CA SER A 43 42.82 12.97 12.18
C SER A 43 41.40 12.38 12.09
N ALA A 44 41.19 11.50 11.10
CA ALA A 44 40.00 10.69 10.98
C ALA A 44 40.32 9.27 11.44
N VAL A 45 39.44 8.68 12.25
CA VAL A 45 39.51 7.26 12.60
C VAL A 45 38.43 6.54 11.80
N ASP A 46 38.81 5.47 11.10
CA ASP A 46 37.85 4.56 10.51
C ASP A 46 37.27 3.67 11.61
N LEU A 47 35.97 3.81 11.87
CA LEU A 47 35.26 3.01 12.87
C LEU A 47 35.32 1.53 12.54
N LEU A 48 35.31 1.15 11.26
CA LEU A 48 35.37 -0.26 10.87
C LEU A 48 36.75 -0.86 11.11
N ALA A 49 37.81 -0.09 11.33
CA ALA A 49 39.14 -0.59 11.67
C ALA A 49 39.33 -0.84 13.18
N VAL A 50 38.35 -0.47 13.99
CA VAL A 50 38.34 -0.62 15.46
C VAL A 50 37.33 -1.68 15.85
N GLU A 51 37.53 -2.36 16.98
CA GLU A 51 36.55 -3.31 17.52
C GLU A 51 35.35 -2.55 18.13
N PRO A 52 34.10 -2.89 17.77
CA PRO A 52 32.91 -2.32 18.41
C PRO A 52 32.80 -2.77 19.88
N VAL A 53 32.22 -1.92 20.73
CA VAL A 53 31.90 -2.28 22.12
C VAL A 53 30.60 -3.07 22.24
N GLU A 54 29.75 -3.05 21.21
CA GLU A 54 28.55 -3.87 21.13
C GLU A 54 28.22 -4.18 19.66
N GLN A 55 27.77 -5.40 19.41
CA GLN A 55 27.31 -5.89 18.11
C GLN A 55 25.96 -6.57 18.27
N ARG A 56 24.98 -6.18 17.46
CA ARG A 56 23.64 -6.81 17.42
C ARG A 56 23.28 -7.20 15.99
N ARG A 57 22.88 -8.47 15.82
CA ARG A 57 22.35 -9.01 14.56
C ARG A 57 20.83 -8.82 14.55
N LEU A 58 20.38 -7.88 13.74
CA LEU A 58 18.99 -7.46 13.62
C LEU A 58 18.48 -7.69 12.20
N ALA A 59 17.17 -7.71 11.98
CA ALA A 59 16.61 -7.80 10.65
C ALA A 59 15.43 -6.83 10.50
N ALA A 60 15.45 -6.02 9.45
CA ALA A 60 14.26 -5.28 9.02
C ALA A 60 13.31 -6.20 8.26
N VAL A 61 12.04 -5.82 8.23
CA VAL A 61 10.98 -6.54 7.49
C VAL A 61 10.50 -5.65 6.36
N THR A 62 10.83 -6.03 5.12
CA THR A 62 10.19 -5.43 3.95
C THR A 62 8.90 -6.19 3.68
N LEU A 63 7.79 -5.47 3.76
CA LEU A 63 6.45 -5.94 3.46
C LEU A 63 6.06 -5.44 2.08
N ASP A 64 5.65 -6.37 1.22
CA ASP A 64 4.98 -6.10 -0.05
C ASP A 64 3.63 -6.82 -0.02
N ALA A 65 2.57 -6.07 0.23
CA ALA A 65 1.24 -6.60 0.42
C ALA A 65 0.25 -5.89 -0.50
N ARG A 66 -0.70 -6.66 -1.02
CA ARG A 66 -1.82 -6.19 -1.81
C ARG A 66 -3.10 -6.82 -1.27
N ALA A 67 -4.15 -6.02 -1.11
CA ALA A 67 -5.47 -6.50 -0.74
C ALA A 67 -6.50 -5.99 -1.74
N LEU A 68 -7.43 -6.86 -2.13
CA LEU A 68 -8.65 -6.49 -2.83
C LEU A 68 -9.76 -6.40 -1.78
N GLY A 69 -10.19 -5.19 -1.46
CA GLY A 69 -11.30 -4.90 -0.55
C GLY A 69 -12.58 -4.59 -1.31
N ARG A 70 -13.73 -4.94 -0.74
CA ARG A 70 -15.07 -4.63 -1.25
C ARG A 70 -15.83 -3.78 -0.25
N THR A 71 -16.27 -2.62 -0.69
CA THR A 71 -17.17 -1.73 0.07
C THR A 71 -18.54 -1.74 -0.58
N VAL A 72 -19.57 -1.82 0.27
CA VAL A 72 -20.97 -1.91 -0.17
C VAL A 72 -21.80 -0.86 0.53
N TRP A 73 -22.55 -0.07 -0.22
CA TRP A 73 -23.56 0.84 0.32
C TRP A 73 -24.80 0.87 -0.55
N GLU A 74 -25.93 1.28 0.02
CA GLU A 74 -27.20 1.35 -0.70
C GLU A 74 -27.71 2.79 -0.72
N LYS A 75 -28.33 3.18 -1.84
CA LYS A 75 -28.95 4.49 -2.00
C LYS A 75 -30.29 4.35 -2.72
N ASN A 76 -31.25 5.15 -2.30
CA ASN A 76 -32.50 5.33 -3.04
C ASN A 76 -32.24 6.28 -4.21
N VAL A 77 -32.61 5.83 -5.41
CA VAL A 77 -32.44 6.57 -6.67
C VAL A 77 -33.74 6.60 -7.45
N GLU A 78 -33.89 7.59 -8.33
CA GLU A 78 -34.92 7.60 -9.36
C GLU A 78 -34.27 7.20 -10.69
N LEU A 79 -34.88 6.25 -11.38
CA LEU A 79 -34.42 5.73 -12.68
C LEU A 79 -35.53 5.87 -13.71
N SER A 80 -35.18 6.07 -14.98
CA SER A 80 -36.13 5.88 -16.09
C SER A 80 -36.64 4.44 -16.10
N GLU A 81 -37.80 4.21 -16.71
CA GLU A 81 -38.34 2.84 -16.79
C GLU A 81 -37.42 1.90 -17.59
N ASP A 82 -36.82 2.41 -18.67
CA ASP A 82 -35.87 1.68 -19.51
C ASP A 82 -34.60 1.31 -18.71
N HIS A 83 -34.01 2.26 -17.99
CA HIS A 83 -32.86 1.97 -17.13
C HIS A 83 -33.21 1.03 -15.98
N PHE A 84 -34.40 1.18 -15.39
CA PHE A 84 -34.85 0.30 -14.32
C PHE A 84 -34.98 -1.15 -14.81
N ALA A 85 -35.54 -1.37 -16.00
CA ALA A 85 -35.69 -2.69 -16.60
C ALA A 85 -34.34 -3.31 -17.02
N ALA A 86 -33.40 -2.49 -17.49
CA ALA A 86 -32.06 -2.92 -17.89
C ALA A 86 -31.07 -3.04 -16.71
N PHE A 87 -31.44 -2.61 -15.51
CA PHE A 87 -30.50 -2.51 -14.40
C PHE A 87 -30.04 -3.91 -13.94
N PRO A 88 -28.72 -4.15 -13.77
CA PRO A 88 -28.22 -5.42 -13.28
C PRO A 88 -28.83 -5.78 -11.92
N THR A 89 -29.11 -7.06 -11.69
CA THR A 89 -29.63 -7.58 -10.41
C THR A 89 -28.69 -8.61 -9.81
N GLY A 90 -28.86 -8.92 -8.53
CA GLY A 90 -28.08 -9.95 -7.83
C GLY A 90 -26.82 -9.43 -7.15
N ILE A 91 -25.89 -10.34 -6.86
CA ILE A 91 -24.62 -10.04 -6.20
C ILE A 91 -23.53 -10.01 -7.28
N PRO A 92 -22.76 -8.92 -7.42
CA PRO A 92 -21.62 -8.89 -8.34
C PRO A 92 -20.62 -10.00 -8.02
N PRO A 93 -20.12 -10.73 -9.02
CA PRO A 93 -19.13 -11.78 -8.80
C PRO A 93 -17.86 -11.19 -8.17
N GLU A 94 -17.11 -12.03 -7.48
CA GLU A 94 -15.78 -11.65 -7.02
C GLU A 94 -14.83 -11.49 -8.22
N PRO A 95 -14.01 -10.44 -8.29
CA PRO A 95 -13.05 -10.28 -9.37
C PRO A 95 -12.04 -11.45 -9.39
N ALA A 96 -11.86 -12.08 -10.55
CA ALA A 96 -10.92 -13.20 -10.70
C ALA A 96 -9.44 -12.79 -10.49
N ARG A 97 -9.14 -11.49 -10.56
CA ARG A 97 -7.81 -10.88 -10.44
C ARG A 97 -7.87 -9.68 -9.48
N MET A 98 -6.71 -9.24 -8.99
CA MET A 98 -6.60 -7.99 -8.22
C MET A 98 -6.76 -6.77 -9.13
N ILE A 99 -8.00 -6.49 -9.51
CA ILE A 99 -8.39 -5.34 -10.32
C ILE A 99 -9.48 -4.56 -9.58
N ALA A 100 -9.39 -3.24 -9.63
CA ALA A 100 -10.46 -2.40 -9.13
C ALA A 100 -11.67 -2.52 -10.07
N ALA A 101 -12.86 -2.49 -9.49
CA ALA A 101 -14.11 -2.59 -10.23
C ALA A 101 -15.22 -1.82 -9.50
N SER A 102 -16.23 -1.39 -10.26
CA SER A 102 -17.41 -0.74 -9.70
C SER A 102 -18.65 -1.33 -10.33
N HIS A 103 -19.58 -1.75 -9.48
CA HIS A 103 -20.84 -2.36 -9.90
C HIS A 103 -22.00 -1.66 -9.21
N HIS A 104 -23.07 -1.49 -9.96
CA HIS A 104 -24.35 -1.03 -9.43
C HIS A 104 -25.36 -2.14 -9.68
N VAL A 105 -26.06 -2.55 -8.62
CA VAL A 105 -27.09 -3.59 -8.70
C VAL A 105 -28.39 -3.11 -8.07
N LEU A 106 -29.49 -3.43 -8.74
CA LEU A 106 -30.83 -3.16 -8.25
C LEU A 106 -31.13 -4.15 -7.12
N VAL A 107 -31.47 -3.62 -5.94
CA VAL A 107 -31.83 -4.41 -4.76
C VAL A 107 -33.33 -4.54 -4.64
N ALA A 108 -34.06 -3.44 -4.83
CA ALA A 108 -35.50 -3.40 -4.68
C ALA A 108 -36.10 -2.26 -5.50
N ALA A 109 -37.32 -2.48 -5.98
CA ALA A 109 -38.21 -1.42 -6.43
C ALA A 109 -38.97 -0.85 -5.23
N HIS A 110 -39.23 0.45 -5.24
CA HIS A 110 -40.13 1.08 -4.29
C HIS A 110 -41.40 1.56 -4.98
N GLY A 111 -42.55 1.29 -4.33
CA GLY A 111 -43.87 1.62 -4.86
C GLY A 111 -44.43 0.56 -5.83
N GLU A 112 -45.73 0.69 -6.11
CA GLU A 112 -46.46 -0.26 -6.97
C GLU A 112 -46.28 0.03 -8.47
N GLY A 113 -45.68 1.16 -8.86
CA GLY A 113 -45.54 1.52 -10.26
C GLY A 113 -44.75 2.81 -10.53
N PRO A 114 -44.70 3.26 -11.79
CA PRO A 114 -44.00 4.46 -12.21
C PRO A 114 -44.64 5.72 -11.62
N ALA A 115 -43.81 6.65 -11.15
CA ALA A 115 -44.22 7.94 -10.62
C ALA A 115 -43.79 9.09 -11.54
N ALA A 116 -44.36 10.28 -11.35
CA ALA A 116 -43.89 11.48 -12.04
C ALA A 116 -42.43 11.77 -11.66
N CYS A 117 -41.61 12.08 -12.66
CA CYS A 117 -40.19 12.35 -12.45
C CYS A 117 -39.99 13.61 -11.60
N SER A 118 -39.25 13.48 -10.49
CA SER A 118 -39.00 14.60 -9.57
C SER A 118 -38.09 15.69 -10.15
N MET A 119 -37.30 15.36 -11.18
CA MET A 119 -36.36 16.30 -11.82
C MET A 119 -36.97 17.19 -12.89
N CYS A 120 -38.15 16.84 -13.42
CA CYS A 120 -38.81 17.63 -14.45
C CYS A 120 -40.29 17.96 -14.13
N PRO A 121 -40.59 18.52 -12.93
CA PRO A 121 -41.97 18.73 -12.50
C PRO A 121 -42.69 19.81 -13.32
N THR A 122 -41.96 20.84 -13.76
CA THR A 122 -42.53 21.99 -14.49
C THR A 122 -42.71 21.70 -15.98
N ARG A 123 -41.83 20.89 -16.58
CA ARG A 123 -41.90 20.49 -17.99
C ARG A 123 -41.64 18.98 -18.09
N PRO A 124 -42.69 18.14 -18.10
CA PRO A 124 -42.58 16.69 -18.21
C PRO A 124 -41.58 16.25 -19.31
N GLY A 125 -40.56 15.48 -18.91
CA GLY A 125 -39.54 14.94 -19.81
C GLY A 125 -38.39 15.90 -20.15
N ARG A 126 -38.40 17.14 -19.64
CA ARG A 126 -37.41 18.17 -19.95
C ARG A 126 -36.80 18.74 -18.68
N GLU A 127 -35.48 18.87 -18.63
CA GLU A 127 -34.79 19.58 -17.56
C GLU A 127 -34.20 20.90 -18.05
N ILE A 128 -33.96 21.81 -17.12
CA ILE A 128 -33.37 23.12 -17.42
C ILE A 128 -31.97 22.89 -17.98
N CYS A 129 -31.66 23.51 -19.12
CA CYS A 129 -30.32 23.42 -19.69
C CYS A 129 -29.31 24.07 -18.75
N ALA A 130 -28.42 23.29 -18.14
CA ALA A 130 -27.43 23.76 -17.19
C ALA A 130 -26.49 24.84 -17.76
N ARG A 131 -26.31 24.88 -19.10
CA ARG A 131 -25.44 25.86 -19.76
C ARG A 131 -26.05 27.27 -19.89
N CYS A 132 -27.36 27.37 -20.09
CA CYS A 132 -28.05 28.67 -20.25
C CYS A 132 -29.09 28.96 -19.16
N CYS A 133 -29.14 28.09 -18.13
CA CYS A 133 -30.07 28.18 -17.01
C CYS A 133 -31.54 28.39 -17.42
N GLY A 134 -31.96 27.82 -18.56
CA GLY A 134 -33.35 27.93 -19.04
C GLY A 134 -33.60 29.07 -20.03
N GLY A 135 -32.67 30.03 -20.18
CA GLY A 135 -32.88 31.21 -21.02
C GLY A 135 -32.82 30.94 -22.52
N GLY A 136 -32.28 29.80 -22.94
CA GLY A 136 -32.13 29.43 -24.36
C GLY A 136 -31.06 30.24 -25.09
N LYS A 137 -30.42 31.22 -24.45
CA LYS A 137 -29.38 32.06 -25.04
C LYS A 137 -28.15 32.09 -24.14
N ILE A 138 -26.98 32.27 -24.72
CA ILE A 138 -25.73 32.53 -24.00
C ILE A 138 -25.11 33.83 -24.48
N HIS A 139 -24.38 34.49 -23.58
CA HIS A 139 -23.65 35.71 -23.89
C HIS A 139 -22.34 35.38 -24.60
N LEU A 140 -22.10 36.06 -25.72
CA LEU A 140 -20.83 35.98 -26.44
C LEU A 140 -19.77 36.90 -25.86
N ASP A 141 -20.18 38.05 -25.32
CA ASP A 141 -19.30 39.09 -24.85
C ASP A 141 -19.53 39.42 -23.36
N HIS A 142 -18.51 40.02 -22.74
CA HIS A 142 -18.60 40.50 -21.36
C HIS A 142 -19.52 41.73 -21.20
N ASN A 143 -19.96 42.33 -22.31
CA ASN A 143 -20.84 43.50 -22.30
C ASN A 143 -22.32 43.13 -22.36
N TYR A 144 -22.66 41.83 -22.42
CA TYR A 144 -24.02 41.30 -22.42
C TYR A 144 -24.90 41.81 -23.58
N ARG A 145 -24.31 42.27 -24.69
CA ARG A 145 -25.06 42.90 -25.80
C ARG A 145 -25.40 41.93 -26.92
N GLU A 146 -24.58 40.90 -27.11
CA GLU A 146 -24.80 39.89 -28.13
C GLU A 146 -25.21 38.55 -27.52
N TYR A 147 -26.28 37.99 -28.06
CA TYR A 147 -26.83 36.71 -27.65
C TYR A 147 -26.85 35.76 -28.82
N GLU A 148 -26.36 34.55 -28.60
CA GLU A 148 -26.58 33.44 -29.52
C GLU A 148 -27.48 32.37 -28.89
N PRO A 149 -28.22 31.61 -29.72
CA PRO A 149 -28.90 30.41 -29.26
C PRO A 149 -27.92 29.49 -28.52
N CYS A 150 -28.29 29.06 -27.32
CA CYS A 150 -27.44 28.18 -26.53
C CYS A 150 -27.18 26.88 -27.31
N PRO A 151 -25.92 26.54 -27.65
CA PRO A 151 -25.62 25.36 -28.46
C PRO A 151 -25.93 24.05 -27.73
N GLY A 152 -25.99 24.07 -26.39
CA GLY A 152 -26.38 22.89 -25.61
C GLY A 152 -27.85 22.51 -25.72
N CYS A 153 -28.74 23.46 -26.01
CA CYS A 153 -30.19 23.20 -26.14
C CYS A 153 -30.80 23.72 -27.45
N GLY A 154 -29.97 24.19 -28.39
CA GLY A 154 -30.41 24.73 -29.67
C GLY A 154 -31.36 25.92 -29.56
N GLY A 155 -31.25 26.74 -28.51
CA GLY A 155 -32.17 27.87 -28.29
C GLY A 155 -33.40 27.56 -27.42
N ALA A 156 -33.67 26.29 -27.12
CA ALA A 156 -34.94 25.90 -26.47
C ALA A 156 -35.01 26.18 -24.96
N GLY A 157 -33.87 26.43 -24.30
CA GLY A 157 -33.76 26.60 -22.85
C GLY A 157 -33.80 25.30 -22.04
N PHE A 158 -34.32 24.21 -22.63
CA PHE A 158 -34.48 22.93 -21.97
C PHE A 158 -33.85 21.80 -22.78
N VAL A 159 -33.40 20.75 -22.10
CA VAL A 159 -32.86 19.53 -22.72
C VAL A 159 -33.68 18.31 -22.27
N ARG A 160 -33.46 17.16 -22.91
CA ARG A 160 -34.07 15.89 -22.47
C ARG A 160 -33.64 15.63 -21.02
N CYS A 161 -34.60 15.35 -20.14
CA CYS A 161 -34.30 15.10 -18.72
C CYS A 161 -33.41 13.85 -18.60
N SER A 162 -32.31 13.97 -17.85
CA SER A 162 -31.31 12.90 -17.70
C SER A 162 -31.80 11.75 -16.82
N VAL A 163 -32.74 12.01 -15.90
CA VAL A 163 -33.26 10.99 -14.97
C VAL A 163 -34.37 10.14 -15.59
N CYS A 164 -35.37 10.77 -16.22
CA CYS A 164 -36.47 10.04 -16.88
C CYS A 164 -36.26 9.81 -18.37
N GLU A 165 -35.17 10.32 -18.94
CA GLU A 165 -34.85 10.21 -20.35
C GLU A 165 -36.01 10.68 -21.26
N GLY A 166 -36.69 11.75 -20.87
CA GLY A 166 -37.80 12.29 -21.65
C GLY A 166 -39.17 11.63 -21.42
N ALA A 167 -39.25 10.49 -20.72
CA ALA A 167 -40.51 9.80 -20.48
C ALA A 167 -41.41 10.51 -19.44
N ALA A 168 -40.87 11.47 -18.70
CA ALA A 168 -41.51 12.16 -17.57
C ALA A 168 -41.95 11.25 -16.41
N ARG A 169 -41.65 9.94 -16.49
CA ARG A 169 -41.93 8.94 -15.47
C ARG A 169 -40.64 8.27 -15.03
N THR A 170 -40.57 7.97 -13.75
CA THR A 170 -39.44 7.28 -13.14
C THR A 170 -39.94 6.19 -12.20
N ARG A 171 -39.06 5.23 -11.90
CA ARG A 171 -39.24 4.30 -10.79
C ARG A 171 -38.26 4.66 -9.69
N ARG A 172 -38.76 4.65 -8.46
CA ARG A 172 -37.90 4.74 -7.27
C ARG A 172 -37.35 3.35 -6.99
N ALA A 173 -36.05 3.28 -6.82
CA ALA A 173 -35.33 2.04 -6.65
C ALA A 173 -34.28 2.18 -5.56
N ARG A 174 -34.03 1.08 -4.83
CA ARG A 174 -32.85 0.97 -3.99
C ARG A 174 -31.77 0.28 -4.79
N VAL A 175 -30.68 1.01 -5.02
CA VAL A 175 -29.50 0.51 -5.73
C VAL A 175 -28.38 0.31 -4.73
N ARG A 176 -27.74 -0.85 -4.82
CA ARG A 176 -26.52 -1.18 -4.09
C ARG A 176 -25.33 -0.87 -4.98
N PHE A 177 -24.43 -0.08 -4.44
CA PHE A 177 -23.15 0.27 -5.01
C PHE A 177 -22.12 -0.67 -4.39
N VAL A 178 -21.37 -1.34 -5.23
CA VAL A 178 -20.29 -2.25 -4.84
C VAL A 178 -19.02 -1.72 -5.48
N GLU A 179 -18.07 -1.33 -4.64
CA GLU A 179 -16.77 -0.83 -5.09
C GLU A 179 -15.69 -1.80 -4.61
N ASP A 180 -14.96 -2.36 -5.57
CA ASP A 180 -13.80 -3.19 -5.35
C ASP A 180 -12.54 -2.32 -5.52
N ARG A 181 -11.70 -2.24 -4.48
CA ARG A 181 -10.46 -1.46 -4.47
C ARG A 181 -9.26 -2.33 -4.19
N VAL A 182 -8.17 -2.03 -4.87
CA VAL A 182 -6.87 -2.65 -4.61
C VAL A 182 -6.05 -1.71 -3.76
N ASP A 183 -5.84 -2.10 -2.51
CA ASP A 183 -4.92 -1.43 -1.60
C ASP A 183 -3.54 -2.09 -1.70
N THR A 184 -2.50 -1.26 -1.74
CA THR A 184 -1.12 -1.74 -1.79
C THR A 184 -0.34 -1.14 -0.62
N LEU A 185 0.36 -2.00 0.12
CA LEU A 185 1.27 -1.61 1.19
C LEU A 185 2.65 -2.12 0.87
N ARG A 186 3.55 -1.17 0.61
CA ARG A 186 4.96 -1.44 0.36
C ARG A 186 5.78 -0.63 1.33
N TYR A 187 6.40 -1.28 2.31
CA TYR A 187 7.14 -0.58 3.35
C TYR A 187 8.21 -1.46 3.98
N THR A 188 9.32 -0.87 4.41
CA THR A 188 10.36 -1.56 5.19
C THR A 188 10.29 -1.11 6.64
N TYR A 189 9.98 -2.04 7.54
CA TYR A 189 9.97 -1.81 8.97
C TYR A 189 11.34 -2.13 9.54
N VAL A 190 12.06 -1.12 10.04
CA VAL A 190 13.35 -1.29 10.71
C VAL A 190 13.17 -1.52 12.20
N PRO A 191 13.97 -2.37 12.88
CA PRO A 191 13.85 -2.60 14.32
C PRO A 191 14.13 -1.34 15.13
N SER A 192 13.52 -1.19 16.31
CA SER A 192 13.72 0.00 17.15
C SER A 192 15.19 0.28 17.44
N MET A 193 15.63 1.50 17.17
CA MET A 193 16.97 2.02 17.45
C MET A 193 16.91 3.54 17.71
N THR A 194 18.03 4.26 17.60
CA THR A 194 17.99 5.72 17.72
C THR A 194 17.24 6.32 16.53
N VAL A 195 16.38 7.33 16.77
CA VAL A 195 15.51 7.96 15.75
C VAL A 195 16.29 8.37 14.49
N ALA A 196 17.51 8.86 14.68
CA ALA A 196 18.41 9.27 13.63
C ALA A 196 18.83 8.11 12.70
N LEU A 197 19.05 6.91 13.26
CA LEU A 197 19.35 5.71 12.48
C LEU A 197 18.10 5.10 11.85
N GLU A 198 16.97 5.12 12.54
CA GLU A 198 15.70 4.65 11.99
C GLU A 198 15.37 5.41 10.71
N SER A 199 15.39 6.75 10.77
CA SER A 199 15.10 7.61 9.63
C SER A 199 16.04 7.37 8.45
N ALA A 200 17.35 7.25 8.73
CA ALA A 200 18.36 7.00 7.69
C ALA A 200 18.21 5.61 7.05
N LEU A 201 17.86 4.58 7.83
CA LEU A 201 17.61 3.25 7.32
C LEU A 201 16.29 3.17 6.56
N ASP A 202 15.24 3.85 7.01
CA ASP A 202 13.96 3.88 6.31
C ASP A 202 14.13 4.49 4.91
N GLU A 203 14.90 5.57 4.78
CA GLU A 203 15.23 6.18 3.49
C GLU A 203 16.07 5.24 2.61
N ALA A 204 17.11 4.64 3.17
CA ALA A 204 18.03 3.83 2.36
C ALA A 204 17.54 2.40 2.08
N LEU A 205 16.65 1.89 2.91
CA LEU A 205 15.94 0.64 2.72
C LEU A 205 14.55 0.84 2.12
N ALA A 206 14.25 2.08 1.67
CA ALA A 206 13.02 2.39 0.98
C ALA A 206 12.76 1.33 -0.10
N PRO A 207 11.56 0.77 -0.14
CA PRO A 207 11.30 -0.36 -1.01
C PRO A 207 11.38 0.11 -2.45
N GLY A 208 12.44 -0.33 -3.15
CA GLY A 208 12.55 -0.19 -4.60
C GLY A 208 11.57 -1.13 -5.32
N ASP A 209 11.91 -1.49 -6.57
CA ASP A 209 11.14 -2.44 -7.36
C ASP A 209 10.92 -3.77 -6.60
N PRO A 210 9.68 -4.30 -6.50
CA PRO A 210 9.40 -5.64 -5.97
C PRO A 210 10.27 -6.76 -6.48
N GLY A 211 10.65 -6.74 -7.76
CA GLY A 211 11.54 -7.73 -8.34
C GLY A 211 12.99 -7.64 -7.85
N ALA A 212 13.34 -6.60 -7.09
CA ALA A 212 14.71 -6.35 -6.68
C ALA A 212 15.16 -7.18 -5.47
N LEU A 213 14.26 -7.66 -4.62
CA LEU A 213 14.67 -8.48 -3.47
C LEU A 213 14.73 -9.97 -3.85
N PRO A 214 15.87 -10.65 -3.62
CA PRO A 214 15.99 -12.07 -3.92
C PRO A 214 15.05 -12.93 -3.07
N ASP A 215 14.51 -14.00 -3.66
CA ASP A 215 13.64 -14.97 -2.97
C ASP A 215 14.31 -15.61 -1.75
N CYS A 216 15.65 -15.69 -1.71
CA CYS A 216 16.37 -16.22 -0.56
C CYS A 216 16.22 -15.35 0.70
N LEU A 217 15.75 -14.10 0.58
CA LEU A 217 15.40 -13.23 1.71
C LEU A 217 13.95 -13.38 2.16
N ARG A 218 13.12 -14.11 1.40
CA ARG A 218 11.71 -14.30 1.72
C ARG A 218 11.56 -15.18 2.96
N PHE A 219 10.64 -14.82 3.84
CA PHE A 219 10.32 -15.61 5.04
C PHE A 219 8.83 -15.58 5.34
N ASP A 220 8.35 -16.56 6.11
CA ASP A 220 6.98 -16.58 6.63
C ASP A 220 6.93 -15.82 7.97
N PRO A 221 6.12 -14.74 8.08
CA PRO A 221 6.06 -13.93 9.30
C PRO A 221 5.23 -14.60 10.40
N ARG A 222 4.50 -15.69 10.08
CA ARG A 222 3.68 -16.39 11.06
C ARG A 222 4.59 -17.05 12.10
N PRO A 223 4.29 -16.88 13.40
CA PRO A 223 5.01 -17.60 14.42
C PRO A 223 4.83 -19.10 14.15
N ARG A 224 5.94 -19.80 13.95
CA ARG A 224 5.87 -21.26 13.92
C ARG A 224 5.46 -21.69 15.30
N ALA A 225 4.42 -22.52 15.39
CA ALA A 225 4.13 -23.27 16.60
C ALA A 225 5.27 -24.29 16.81
N THR A 226 6.46 -23.80 17.14
CA THR A 226 7.51 -24.65 17.68
C THR A 226 7.01 -25.08 19.04
N GLY A 227 6.47 -26.29 19.10
CA GLY A 227 6.28 -27.02 20.33
C GLY A 227 7.65 -27.10 21.01
N GLY A 228 7.93 -26.14 21.89
CA GLY A 228 9.00 -26.29 22.84
C GLY A 228 8.75 -27.57 23.67
N PRO A 229 9.77 -28.07 24.38
CA PRO A 229 9.63 -29.28 25.20
C PRO A 229 8.52 -29.19 26.26
N TYR A 230 7.98 -27.99 26.52
CA TYR A 230 6.87 -27.75 27.42
C TYR A 230 5.60 -27.33 26.67
N ARG A 231 4.53 -28.08 26.91
CA ARG A 231 3.18 -27.78 26.41
C ARG A 231 2.72 -26.44 27.01
N GLY A 232 2.41 -25.45 26.17
CA GLY A 232 1.96 -24.13 26.60
C GLY A 232 3.07 -23.08 26.80
N GLY A 233 4.32 -23.37 26.42
CA GLY A 233 5.36 -22.34 26.37
C GLY A 233 5.02 -21.22 25.36
N PRO A 234 5.50 -19.98 25.60
CA PRO A 234 5.29 -18.89 24.65
C PRO A 234 5.90 -19.25 23.30
N ALA A 235 5.23 -18.87 22.22
CA ALA A 235 5.77 -19.04 20.87
C ALA A 235 7.10 -18.29 20.75
N ALA A 236 8.14 -18.97 20.27
CA ALA A 236 9.43 -18.35 20.02
C ALA A 236 9.28 -17.30 18.91
N GLU A 237 9.83 -16.10 19.13
CA GLU A 237 9.86 -15.07 18.10
C GLU A 237 10.63 -15.60 16.88
N PRO A 238 10.09 -15.43 15.66
CA PRO A 238 10.82 -15.77 14.45
C PRO A 238 12.19 -15.09 14.41
N THR A 239 13.20 -15.79 13.91
CA THR A 239 14.51 -15.21 13.61
C THR A 239 14.89 -15.55 12.18
N PHE A 240 15.70 -14.70 11.55
CA PHE A 240 16.18 -14.92 10.20
C PHE A 240 17.69 -15.13 10.23
N HIS A 241 18.14 -16.39 10.12
CA HIS A 241 19.57 -16.74 10.16
C HIS A 241 20.32 -16.11 11.35
N GLY A 242 19.72 -16.20 12.55
CA GLY A 242 20.27 -15.63 13.78
C GLY A 242 20.11 -14.11 13.94
N HIS A 243 19.42 -13.45 13.01
CA HIS A 243 19.06 -12.04 13.12
C HIS A 243 17.66 -11.91 13.73
N ARG A 244 17.53 -11.04 14.74
CA ARG A 244 16.25 -10.80 15.44
C ARG A 244 15.48 -9.67 14.77
N PHE A 245 14.18 -9.80 14.62
CA PHE A 245 13.34 -8.73 14.08
C PHE A 245 13.01 -7.67 15.13
N GLY A 246 12.91 -8.05 16.41
CA GLY A 246 12.49 -7.12 17.44
C GLY A 246 11.06 -6.66 17.18
N ASP A 247 10.80 -5.36 17.27
CA ASP A 247 9.45 -4.84 17.08
C ASP A 247 9.05 -4.67 15.60
N ALA A 248 10.01 -4.79 14.65
CA ALA A 248 9.77 -4.63 13.22
C ALA A 248 8.76 -5.65 12.67
N LEU A 249 8.87 -6.91 13.09
CA LEU A 249 7.95 -7.97 12.65
C LEU A 249 6.53 -7.68 13.15
N ARG A 250 6.39 -7.31 14.43
CA ARG A 250 5.10 -6.94 15.00
C ARG A 250 4.48 -5.77 14.22
N ARG A 251 5.24 -4.69 13.98
CA ARG A 251 4.77 -3.53 13.19
C ARG A 251 4.35 -3.92 11.77
N ALA A 252 5.15 -4.73 11.09
CA ALA A 252 4.81 -5.22 9.75
C ALA A 252 3.53 -6.05 9.74
N THR A 253 3.37 -6.98 10.70
CA THR A 253 2.15 -7.80 10.81
C THR A 253 0.91 -6.98 11.16
N SER A 254 1.03 -5.98 12.04
CA SER A 254 -0.07 -5.06 12.36
C SER A 254 -0.48 -4.22 11.16
N ALA A 255 0.49 -3.73 10.38
CA ALA A 255 0.19 -2.96 9.17
C ALA A 255 -0.44 -3.82 8.07
N ALA A 256 0.03 -5.06 7.90
CA ALA A 256 -0.57 -6.03 6.98
C ALA A 256 -2.01 -6.39 7.38
N ALA A 257 -2.31 -6.47 8.67
CA ALA A 257 -3.65 -6.73 9.18
C ALA A 257 -4.61 -5.55 8.98
N GLY A 258 -4.08 -4.32 8.88
CA GLY A 258 -4.87 -3.12 8.56
C GLY A 258 -5.12 -2.89 7.07
N LEU A 259 -4.59 -3.76 6.19
CA LEU A 259 -4.75 -3.64 4.75
C LEU A 259 -6.16 -4.08 4.33
N GLY A 260 -6.87 -3.27 3.53
CA GLY A 260 -8.23 -3.56 3.06
C GLY A 260 -9.33 -2.66 3.65
N GLY A 261 -8.98 -1.75 4.57
CA GLY A 261 -9.89 -0.73 5.11
C GLY A 261 -11.08 -1.31 5.90
N GLU A 262 -12.20 -0.57 5.92
CA GLU A 262 -13.45 -0.98 6.60
C GLU A 262 -14.28 -1.99 5.79
N GLY A 263 -13.83 -2.35 4.58
CA GLY A 263 -14.53 -3.26 3.67
C GLY A 263 -14.25 -4.74 3.94
N GLN A 264 -14.96 -5.61 3.21
CA GLN A 264 -14.66 -7.03 3.20
C GLN A 264 -13.40 -7.27 2.36
N ILE A 265 -12.37 -7.91 2.93
CA ILE A 265 -11.21 -8.38 2.16
C ILE A 265 -11.64 -9.61 1.37
N LEU A 266 -11.60 -9.50 0.04
CA LEU A 266 -11.88 -10.59 -0.89
C LEU A 266 -10.63 -11.44 -1.12
N ARG A 267 -9.50 -10.77 -1.36
CA ARG A 267 -8.22 -11.42 -1.67
C ARG A 267 -7.06 -10.66 -1.06
N GLN A 268 -6.06 -11.39 -0.59
CA GLN A 268 -4.84 -10.82 -0.03
C GLN A 268 -3.60 -11.58 -0.53
N GLU A 269 -2.60 -10.83 -0.97
CA GLU A 269 -1.28 -11.33 -1.35
C GLU A 269 -0.25 -10.63 -0.48
N ILE A 270 0.53 -11.40 0.27
CA ILE A 270 1.55 -10.88 1.19
C ILE A 270 2.87 -11.56 0.87
N ALA A 271 3.89 -10.75 0.57
CA ALA A 271 5.27 -11.16 0.51
C ALA A 271 6.07 -10.40 1.57
N THR A 272 6.86 -11.14 2.35
CA THR A 272 7.69 -10.60 3.42
C THR A 272 9.13 -11.03 3.23
N TYR A 273 10.03 -10.06 3.32
CA TYR A 273 11.45 -10.25 3.13
C TYR A 273 12.20 -9.76 4.37
N ALA A 274 13.12 -10.57 4.86
CA ALA A 274 14.01 -10.20 5.93
C ALA A 274 15.23 -9.50 5.33
N ARG A 275 15.55 -8.30 5.80
CA ARG A 275 16.76 -7.57 5.43
C ARG A 275 17.72 -7.58 6.62
N PRO A 276 18.74 -8.45 6.62
CA PRO A 276 19.70 -8.52 7.70
C PRO A 276 20.45 -7.19 7.88
N ILE A 277 20.63 -6.83 9.14
CA ILE A 277 21.25 -5.59 9.59
C ILE A 277 22.24 -5.94 10.71
N LEU A 278 23.45 -5.39 10.62
CA LEU A 278 24.41 -5.42 11.71
C LEU A 278 24.50 -4.05 12.36
N TRP A 279 23.97 -3.94 13.57
CA TRP A 279 24.09 -2.73 14.38
C TRP A 279 25.33 -2.82 15.26
N LEU A 280 26.16 -1.79 15.19
CA LEU A 280 27.46 -1.71 15.85
C LEU A 280 27.51 -0.44 16.69
N ARG A 281 27.98 -0.58 17.93
CA ARG A 281 28.24 0.56 18.80
C ARG A 281 29.71 0.68 19.08
N TYR A 282 30.25 1.90 18.93
CA TYR A 282 31.63 2.23 19.22
C TYR A 282 31.72 3.25 20.37
N LYS A 283 32.77 3.13 21.17
CA LYS A 283 33.14 4.13 22.19
C LYS A 283 34.55 4.61 21.90
N ILE A 284 34.66 5.77 21.26
CA ILE A 284 35.96 6.37 20.92
C ILE A 284 36.14 7.62 21.75
N ARG A 285 37.11 7.58 22.69
CA ARG A 285 37.48 8.71 23.55
C ARG A 285 36.27 9.39 24.20
N GLY A 286 35.40 8.57 24.81
CA GLY A 286 34.19 9.02 25.50
C GLY A 286 32.98 9.29 24.59
N ALA A 287 33.17 9.51 23.29
CA ALA A 287 32.07 9.68 22.36
C ALA A 287 31.49 8.31 21.95
N ARG A 288 30.16 8.22 21.97
CA ARG A 288 29.43 7.08 21.41
C ARG A 288 29.19 7.31 19.91
N ARG A 289 29.28 6.24 19.14
CA ARG A 289 28.89 6.20 17.73
C ARG A 289 28.13 4.93 17.47
N GLU A 290 27.10 5.04 16.67
CA GLU A 290 26.33 3.91 16.20
C GLU A 290 26.48 3.84 14.69
N VAL A 291 26.75 2.63 14.22
CA VAL A 291 26.98 2.31 12.82
C VAL A 291 26.07 1.16 12.47
N VAL A 292 25.42 1.25 11.33
CA VAL A 292 24.58 0.18 10.82
C VAL A 292 25.14 -0.30 9.48
N LEU A 293 25.41 -1.59 9.38
CA LEU A 293 25.77 -2.25 8.14
C LEU A 293 24.57 -3.04 7.61
N SER A 294 24.32 -2.93 6.32
CA SER A 294 23.36 -3.78 5.63
C SER A 294 23.88 -4.10 4.23
N VAL A 295 23.15 -4.94 3.49
CA VAL A 295 23.50 -5.36 2.13
C VAL A 295 22.38 -4.97 1.17
N ARG A 296 22.73 -4.33 0.06
CA ARG A 296 21.78 -3.96 -1.00
C ARG A 296 21.25 -5.20 -1.70
N ALA A 297 20.18 -5.05 -2.49
CA ALA A 297 19.69 -6.07 -3.41
C ALA A 297 20.80 -6.64 -4.33
N SER A 298 21.74 -5.78 -4.76
CA SER A 298 22.91 -6.15 -5.56
C SER A 298 23.92 -7.05 -4.82
N GLY A 299 23.81 -7.19 -3.50
CA GLY A 299 24.78 -7.89 -2.66
C GLY A 299 25.95 -7.03 -2.18
N GLU A 300 25.96 -5.74 -2.52
CA GLU A 300 26.96 -4.78 -2.05
C GLU A 300 26.68 -4.34 -0.61
N PRO A 301 27.69 -4.37 0.29
CA PRO A 301 27.53 -3.83 1.62
C PRO A 301 27.46 -2.30 1.58
N PHE A 302 26.67 -1.73 2.48
CA PHE A 302 26.58 -0.29 2.67
C PHE A 302 26.40 0.04 4.15
N VAL A 303 26.74 1.27 4.51
CA VAL A 303 26.90 1.70 5.91
C VAL A 303 26.19 3.02 6.19
N PHE A 304 25.55 3.09 7.36
CA PHE A 304 25.03 4.32 7.94
C PHE A 304 25.73 4.62 9.24
N VAL A 305 25.85 5.91 9.50
CA VAL A 305 26.32 6.43 10.78
C VAL A 305 25.22 7.31 11.32
N ALA A 306 24.85 7.10 12.58
CA ALA A 306 23.92 7.99 13.26
C ALA A 306 24.46 9.44 13.18
N PRO A 307 23.71 10.41 12.63
CA PRO A 307 24.05 11.80 12.81
C PRO A 307 24.04 12.12 14.31
N ARG A 308 24.96 13.01 14.70
CA ARG A 308 25.16 13.41 16.10
C ARG A 308 23.98 14.19 16.65
#